data_AF-A0AB35HSE4-F1
#
_entry.id   AF-A0AB35HSE4-F1
#
_cell.length_a   1.000
_cell.length_b   1.000
_cell.length_c   1.000
_cell.angle_alpha   90.00
_cell.angle_beta   90.00
_cell.angle_gamma   90.00
#
_symmetry.space_group_name_H-M   'P 1'
#
loop_
_entity.id
_entity.type
_entity.pdbx_description
1 polymer ?
#
loop_
_entity_poly.entity_id
_entity_poly.type
_entity_poly.pdbx_seq_one_letter_code
_entity_poly.pdbx_strand_id
1 'polypeptide(L)'
;MQLKKTVIPSVREPKFLTSACKTTSPIVLLSNSNIGNLKSQVQYVHKNNKQAFAHLELIDGFSPDVKGIKLLKNMYSLDGVFTTNIQAGSIAKNVGLTVVYRFFLIDSRSLKRTANILTKNNFDAIEILPAYSALQEFEHLKQIGGEQELIVGGFVKDSKLMEKIFEVEISGITTSTTDLWQFREER
;
A
#
# COMPACT_ATOMS: atom_id res chain seq x y z
N MET A 1 4.65 -7.23 6.41
CA MET A 1 5.94 -7.08 5.70
C MET A 1 7.00 -6.82 6.77
N GLN A 2 8.20 -6.33 6.45
CA GLN A 2 9.16 -5.79 7.44
C GLN A 2 9.64 -4.42 6.94
N LEU A 3 8.75 -3.44 6.96
CA LEU A 3 8.99 -2.05 6.59
C LEU A 3 9.62 -1.32 7.76
N LYS A 4 10.72 -0.62 7.46
CA LYS A 4 11.35 0.32 8.38
C LYS A 4 11.57 1.62 7.62
N LYS A 5 10.81 2.66 7.99
CA LYS A 5 10.79 3.99 7.34
C LYS A 5 10.93 3.93 5.82
N THR A 6 10.06 3.16 5.20
CA THR A 6 10.17 2.82 3.78
C THR A 6 9.26 3.70 2.93
N VAL A 7 9.79 4.34 1.90
CA VAL A 7 8.96 4.97 0.86
C VAL A 7 8.59 3.93 -0.20
N ILE A 8 7.31 3.65 -0.34
CA ILE A 8 6.74 2.73 -1.33
C ILE A 8 6.33 3.55 -2.56
N PRO A 9 7.00 3.37 -3.71
CA PRO A 9 6.64 4.07 -4.94
C PRO A 9 5.26 3.63 -5.43
N SER A 10 4.35 4.61 -5.54
CA SER A 10 3.00 4.44 -6.07
C SER A 10 2.97 4.81 -7.56
N VAL A 11 3.14 3.82 -8.42
CA VAL A 11 3.26 3.99 -9.88
C VAL A 11 1.87 4.13 -10.50
N ARG A 12 1.56 5.34 -10.99
CA ARG A 12 0.31 5.63 -11.71
C ARG A 12 0.43 5.59 -13.23
N GLU A 13 1.64 5.81 -13.73
CA GLU A 13 1.92 5.77 -15.17
C GLU A 13 3.04 4.77 -15.44
N PRO A 14 2.89 3.85 -16.41
CA PRO A 14 3.87 2.82 -16.71
C PRO A 14 5.29 3.36 -16.99
N LYS A 15 5.41 4.58 -17.52
CA LYS A 15 6.70 5.25 -17.79
C LYS A 15 7.58 5.39 -16.55
N PHE A 16 6.99 5.43 -15.35
CA PHE A 16 7.73 5.55 -14.09
C PHE A 16 8.10 4.22 -13.45
N LEU A 17 7.66 3.08 -14.00
CA LEU A 17 7.93 1.75 -13.44
C LEU A 17 9.43 1.48 -13.32
N THR A 18 10.20 1.84 -14.34
CA THR A 18 11.66 1.70 -14.34
C THR A 18 12.30 2.48 -13.19
N SER A 19 11.85 3.71 -12.94
CA SER A 19 12.37 4.53 -11.84
C SER A 19 11.98 3.97 -10.48
N ALA A 20 10.74 3.49 -10.31
CA ALA A 20 10.28 2.85 -9.08
C ALA A 20 11.11 1.60 -8.74
N CYS A 21 11.46 0.79 -9.75
CA CYS A 21 12.30 -0.40 -9.57
C CYS A 21 13.77 -0.09 -9.22
N LYS A 22 14.23 1.16 -9.36
CA LYS A 22 15.59 1.56 -8.95
C LYS A 22 15.68 2.05 -7.50
N THR A 23 14.55 2.19 -6.82
CA THR A 23 14.49 2.67 -5.43
C THR A 23 15.04 1.62 -4.47
N THR A 24 15.29 2.00 -3.22
CA THR A 24 15.64 1.07 -2.14
C THR A 24 14.42 0.29 -1.62
N SER A 25 13.20 0.70 -1.99
CA SER A 25 11.96 0.09 -1.53
C SER A 25 11.88 -1.38 -1.95
N PRO A 26 11.58 -2.33 -1.04
CA PRO A 26 11.36 -3.72 -1.40
C PRO A 26 10.06 -3.93 -2.18
N ILE A 27 9.15 -2.94 -2.16
CA ILE A 27 7.81 -3.04 -2.73
C ILE A 27 7.61 -1.97 -3.80
N VAL A 28 6.91 -2.31 -4.87
CA VAL A 28 6.38 -1.35 -5.83
C VAL A 28 4.86 -1.48 -5.87
N LEU A 29 4.14 -0.37 -5.65
CA LEU A 29 2.69 -0.33 -5.74
C LEU A 29 2.26 0.12 -7.15
N LEU A 30 1.62 -0.77 -7.88
CA LEU A 30 1.00 -0.52 -9.18
C LEU A 30 -0.42 0.04 -8.96
N SER A 31 -0.53 1.36 -8.94
CA SER A 31 -1.76 2.09 -8.58
C SER A 31 -2.70 2.35 -9.74
N ASN A 32 -2.32 2.05 -10.97
CA ASN A 32 -3.18 2.20 -12.13
C ASN A 32 -2.71 1.23 -13.23
N SER A 33 -3.34 0.06 -13.26
CA SER A 33 -3.00 -1.03 -14.17
C SER A 33 -4.25 -1.53 -14.87
N ASN A 34 -4.11 -2.34 -15.90
CA ASN A 34 -5.23 -3.09 -16.46
C ASN A 34 -4.85 -4.56 -16.59
N ILE A 35 -5.83 -5.43 -16.73
CA ILE A 35 -5.60 -6.88 -16.89
C ILE A 35 -4.66 -7.20 -18.07
N GLY A 36 -4.64 -6.38 -19.12
CA GLY A 36 -3.79 -6.59 -20.30
C GLY A 36 -2.30 -6.34 -20.04
N ASN A 37 -1.95 -5.40 -19.15
CA ASN A 37 -0.56 -5.01 -18.90
C ASN A 37 -0.01 -5.44 -17.53
N LEU A 38 -0.88 -5.71 -16.55
CA LEU A 38 -0.47 -5.99 -15.16
C LEU A 38 0.55 -7.12 -15.06
N LYS A 39 0.38 -8.20 -15.84
CA LYS A 39 1.30 -9.36 -15.80
C LYS A 39 2.73 -8.96 -16.18
N SER A 40 2.88 -8.16 -17.23
CA SER A 40 4.19 -7.69 -17.68
C SER A 40 4.85 -6.75 -16.67
N GLN A 41 4.05 -5.92 -15.99
CA GLN A 41 4.53 -5.02 -14.94
C GLN A 41 5.00 -5.80 -13.72
N VAL A 42 4.22 -6.78 -13.25
CA VAL A 42 4.61 -7.66 -12.13
C VAL A 42 5.91 -8.39 -12.44
N GLN A 43 6.02 -9.01 -13.62
CA GLN A 43 7.26 -9.67 -14.05
C GLN A 43 8.46 -8.72 -14.08
N TYR A 44 8.26 -7.47 -14.51
CA TYR A 44 9.33 -6.47 -14.50
C TYR A 44 9.75 -6.10 -13.08
N VAL A 45 8.80 -5.93 -12.15
CA VAL A 45 9.09 -5.67 -10.73
C VAL A 45 9.90 -6.83 -10.12
N HIS A 46 9.48 -8.08 -10.36
CA HIS A 46 10.19 -9.28 -9.89
C HIS A 46 11.60 -9.41 -10.46
N LYS A 47 11.80 -9.11 -11.76
CA LYS A 47 13.13 -9.09 -12.38
C LYS A 47 14.11 -8.12 -11.71
N ASN A 48 13.59 -7.11 -11.00
CA ASN A 48 14.38 -6.16 -10.22
C ASN A 48 14.46 -6.54 -8.72
N ASN A 49 14.12 -7.79 -8.36
CA ASN A 49 14.14 -8.32 -7.00
C ASN A 49 13.28 -7.54 -6.01
N LYS A 50 12.09 -7.12 -6.45
CA LYS A 50 11.10 -6.41 -5.64
C LYS A 50 9.77 -7.14 -5.64
N GLN A 51 8.94 -6.86 -4.65
CA GLN A 51 7.57 -7.37 -4.56
C GLN A 51 6.61 -6.44 -5.28
N ALA A 52 5.72 -7.01 -6.08
CA ALA A 52 4.71 -6.29 -6.84
C ALA A 52 3.38 -6.29 -6.08
N PHE A 53 2.93 -5.09 -5.74
CA PHE A 53 1.62 -4.86 -5.14
C PHE A 53 0.72 -4.14 -6.13
N ALA A 54 -0.59 -4.37 -6.08
CA ALA A 54 -1.56 -3.65 -6.91
C ALA A 54 -2.70 -3.09 -6.06
N HIS A 55 -3.24 -1.94 -6.48
CA HIS A 55 -4.48 -1.42 -5.93
C HIS A 55 -5.67 -2.09 -6.61
N LEU A 56 -6.42 -2.95 -5.90
CA LEU A 56 -7.46 -3.79 -6.50
C LEU A 56 -8.50 -3.00 -7.29
N GLU A 57 -9.00 -1.92 -6.70
CA GLU A 57 -10.04 -1.07 -7.27
C GLU A 57 -9.57 -0.24 -8.47
N LEU A 58 -8.25 -0.18 -8.73
CA LEU A 58 -7.65 0.55 -9.85
C LEU A 58 -7.00 -0.39 -10.87
N ILE A 59 -7.40 -1.67 -10.88
CA ILE A 59 -7.10 -2.59 -11.99
C ILE A 59 -8.28 -2.54 -12.96
N ASP A 60 -8.09 -1.92 -14.12
CA ASP A 60 -9.11 -1.86 -15.15
C ASP A 60 -9.36 -3.24 -15.79
N GLY A 61 -10.64 -3.55 -16.04
CA GLY A 61 -11.12 -4.86 -16.49
C GLY A 61 -11.12 -5.97 -15.42
N PHE A 62 -10.88 -5.64 -14.15
CA PHE A 62 -10.81 -6.61 -13.06
C PHE A 62 -12.03 -6.57 -12.13
N SER A 63 -12.51 -7.76 -11.74
CA SER A 63 -13.52 -7.91 -10.68
C SER A 63 -12.86 -8.51 -9.43
N PRO A 64 -12.98 -7.88 -8.24
CA PRO A 64 -12.38 -8.36 -7.00
C PRO A 64 -13.19 -9.48 -6.33
N ASP A 65 -13.62 -10.48 -7.12
CA ASP A 65 -14.28 -11.68 -6.62
C ASP A 65 -13.26 -12.82 -6.36
N VAL A 66 -13.75 -13.97 -5.89
CA VAL A 66 -12.91 -15.14 -5.58
C VAL A 66 -12.08 -15.60 -6.78
N LYS A 67 -12.64 -15.57 -7.99
CA LYS A 67 -11.93 -16.02 -9.20
C LYS A 67 -10.90 -14.98 -9.62
N GLY A 68 -11.26 -13.70 -9.61
CA GLY A 68 -10.36 -12.60 -9.91
C GLY A 68 -9.16 -12.58 -8.98
N ILE A 69 -9.37 -12.70 -7.67
CA ILE A 69 -8.28 -12.68 -6.71
C ILE A 69 -7.36 -13.90 -6.85
N LYS A 70 -7.92 -15.10 -7.09
CA LYS A 70 -7.11 -16.29 -7.43
C LYS A 70 -6.31 -16.11 -8.71
N LEU A 71 -6.89 -15.43 -9.71
CA LEU A 71 -6.21 -15.09 -10.96
C LEU A 71 -4.98 -14.21 -10.68
N LEU A 72 -5.12 -13.16 -9.84
CA LEU A 72 -4.01 -12.30 -9.45
C LEU A 72 -2.86 -13.08 -8.80
N LYS A 73 -3.17 -13.99 -7.87
CA LYS A 73 -2.15 -14.82 -7.21
C LYS A 73 -1.49 -15.80 -8.19
N ASN A 74 -2.27 -16.56 -8.94
CA ASN A 74 -1.77 -17.73 -9.66
C ASN A 74 -1.24 -17.41 -11.06
N MET A 75 -1.88 -16.48 -11.78
CA MET A 75 -1.54 -16.18 -13.18
C MET A 75 -0.71 -14.91 -13.34
N TYR A 76 -0.95 -13.92 -12.47
CA TYR A 76 -0.18 -12.66 -12.46
C TYR A 76 0.97 -12.70 -11.47
N SER A 77 0.99 -13.68 -10.56
CA SER A 77 2.03 -13.84 -9.53
C SER A 77 2.15 -12.62 -8.61
N LEU A 78 1.06 -11.90 -8.36
CA LEU A 78 1.08 -10.75 -7.48
C LEU A 78 1.49 -11.16 -6.06
N ASP A 79 2.27 -10.33 -5.38
CA ASP A 79 2.73 -10.60 -4.01
C ASP A 79 1.72 -10.11 -2.97
N GLY A 80 1.09 -8.96 -3.25
CA GLY A 80 0.13 -8.37 -2.34
C GLY A 80 -0.76 -7.33 -2.98
N VAL A 81 -1.73 -6.87 -2.21
CA VAL A 81 -2.79 -5.98 -2.68
C VAL A 81 -3.03 -4.85 -1.70
N PHE A 82 -3.36 -3.69 -2.25
CA PHE A 82 -3.93 -2.56 -1.53
C PHE A 82 -5.42 -2.51 -1.84
N THR A 83 -6.26 -2.43 -0.81
CA THR A 83 -7.72 -2.42 -1.02
C THR A 83 -8.47 -1.74 0.12
N THR A 84 -9.59 -1.11 -0.20
CA THR A 84 -10.60 -0.62 0.76
C THR A 84 -11.73 -1.61 0.98
N ASN A 85 -11.81 -2.66 0.15
CA ASN A 85 -12.86 -3.66 0.21
C ASN A 85 -12.48 -4.79 1.17
N ILE A 86 -13.20 -4.89 2.30
CA ILE A 86 -12.96 -5.88 3.35
C ILE A 86 -13.12 -7.32 2.83
N GLN A 87 -14.16 -7.58 2.02
CA GLN A 87 -14.41 -8.93 1.49
C GLN A 87 -13.30 -9.35 0.52
N ALA A 88 -12.91 -8.46 -0.39
CA ALA A 88 -11.80 -8.68 -1.31
C ALA A 88 -10.48 -8.90 -0.55
N GLY A 89 -10.20 -8.09 0.48
CA GLY A 89 -9.05 -8.26 1.36
C GLY A 89 -9.05 -9.63 2.06
N SER A 90 -10.18 -10.07 2.61
CA SER A 90 -10.30 -11.38 3.25
C SER A 90 -10.05 -12.53 2.26
N ILE A 91 -10.62 -12.45 1.04
CA ILE A 91 -10.38 -13.43 -0.01
C ILE A 91 -8.88 -13.44 -0.41
N ALA A 92 -8.26 -12.27 -0.58
CA ALA A 92 -6.84 -12.14 -0.91
C ALA A 92 -5.95 -12.76 0.14
N LYS A 93 -6.25 -12.53 1.42
CA LYS A 93 -5.56 -13.16 2.54
C LYS A 93 -5.64 -14.68 2.50
N ASN A 94 -6.85 -15.22 2.25
CA ASN A 94 -7.09 -16.66 2.20
C ASN A 94 -6.36 -17.37 1.04
N VAL A 95 -6.03 -16.65 -0.04
CA VAL A 95 -5.23 -17.21 -1.15
C VAL A 95 -3.73 -16.94 -1.01
N GLY A 96 -3.29 -16.37 0.12
CA GLY A 96 -1.89 -16.12 0.42
C GLY A 96 -1.30 -14.89 -0.27
N LEU A 97 -2.11 -13.87 -0.55
CA LEU A 97 -1.61 -12.53 -0.87
C LEU A 97 -1.42 -11.74 0.43
N THR A 98 -0.38 -10.91 0.46
CA THR A 98 -0.25 -9.89 1.51
C THR A 98 -1.30 -8.80 1.31
N VAL A 99 -2.00 -8.41 2.36
CA VAL A 99 -3.09 -7.43 2.27
C VAL A 99 -2.76 -6.17 3.06
N VAL A 100 -2.65 -5.06 2.34
CA VAL A 100 -2.63 -3.71 2.92
C VAL A 100 -4.04 -3.15 2.85
N TYR A 101 -4.71 -3.06 3.99
CA TYR A 101 -6.04 -2.47 4.03
C TYR A 101 -5.96 -0.95 4.07
N ARG A 102 -6.62 -0.30 3.12
CA ARG A 102 -6.64 1.14 2.99
C ARG A 102 -7.88 1.71 3.68
N PHE A 103 -7.73 2.77 4.44
CA PHE A 103 -8.88 3.53 4.92
C PHE A 103 -8.66 5.03 4.84
N PHE A 104 -9.78 5.73 4.69
CA PHE A 104 -9.82 7.18 4.64
C PHE A 104 -10.26 7.74 5.99
N LEU A 105 -9.36 8.51 6.61
CA LEU A 105 -9.57 9.23 7.84
C LEU A 105 -10.17 10.62 7.52
N ILE A 106 -11.49 10.66 7.54
CA ILE A 106 -12.29 11.83 7.20
C ILE A 106 -12.76 12.54 8.47
N ASP A 107 -13.22 11.75 9.43
CA ASP A 107 -13.79 12.22 10.70
C ASP A 107 -13.62 11.17 11.82
N SER A 108 -14.07 11.50 13.03
CA SER A 108 -14.02 10.60 14.17
C SER A 108 -14.86 9.32 13.99
N ARG A 109 -15.88 9.32 13.12
CA ARG A 109 -16.66 8.12 12.79
C ARG A 109 -15.85 7.15 11.95
N SER A 110 -15.07 7.66 11.00
CA SER A 110 -14.17 6.86 10.16
C SER A 110 -13.08 6.18 10.99
N LEU A 111 -12.56 6.85 12.02
CA LEU A 111 -11.61 6.26 12.98
C LEU A 111 -12.23 5.09 13.76
N LYS A 112 -13.40 5.30 14.37
CA LYS A 112 -14.13 4.24 15.10
C LYS A 112 -14.49 3.04 14.22
N ARG A 113 -14.93 3.30 12.99
CA ARG A 113 -15.24 2.25 12.02
C ARG A 113 -13.98 1.44 11.71
N THR A 114 -12.85 2.09 11.54
CA THR A 114 -11.57 1.44 11.26
C THR A 114 -11.16 0.52 12.40
N ALA A 115 -11.21 0.98 13.65
CA ALA A 115 -10.93 0.12 14.81
C ALA A 115 -11.78 -1.17 14.82
N ASN A 116 -13.07 -1.05 14.51
CA ASN A 116 -13.98 -2.21 14.42
C ASN A 116 -13.64 -3.16 13.26
N ILE A 117 -13.06 -2.65 12.17
CA ILE A 117 -12.63 -3.46 11.03
C ILE A 117 -11.35 -4.22 11.39
N LEU A 118 -10.36 -3.53 11.96
CA LEU A 118 -9.06 -4.09 12.31
C LEU A 118 -9.18 -5.19 13.38
N THR A 119 -10.07 -5.01 14.36
CA THR A 119 -10.36 -6.05 15.38
C THR A 119 -11.00 -7.32 14.81
N LYS A 120 -11.68 -7.23 13.67
CA LYS A 120 -12.41 -8.36 13.05
C LYS A 120 -11.68 -8.99 11.87
N ASN A 121 -10.62 -8.36 11.37
CA ASN A 121 -9.93 -8.78 10.15
C ASN A 121 -8.42 -8.78 10.36
N ASN A 122 -7.77 -9.89 10.00
CA ASN A 122 -6.33 -10.05 10.15
C ASN A 122 -5.59 -9.61 8.87
N PHE A 123 -5.59 -8.30 8.59
CA PHE A 123 -4.80 -7.72 7.51
C PHE A 123 -3.31 -7.61 7.89
N ASP A 124 -2.41 -7.60 6.90
CA ASP A 124 -0.97 -7.60 7.13
C ASP A 124 -0.42 -6.21 7.50
N ALA A 125 -1.02 -5.17 6.93
CA ALA A 125 -0.67 -3.78 7.17
C ALA A 125 -1.88 -2.88 6.90
N ILE A 126 -1.78 -1.63 7.33
CA ILE A 126 -2.83 -0.64 7.16
C ILE A 126 -2.26 0.59 6.45
N GLU A 127 -2.92 1.04 5.39
CA GLU A 127 -2.66 2.34 4.77
C GLU A 127 -3.69 3.38 5.23
N ILE A 128 -3.21 4.45 5.87
CA ILE A 128 -4.03 5.58 6.31
C ILE A 128 -3.91 6.73 5.30
N LEU A 129 -5.06 7.25 4.85
CA LEU A 129 -5.14 8.42 3.98
C LEU A 129 -6.13 9.45 4.53
N PRO A 130 -5.90 10.76 4.39
CA PRO A 130 -4.68 11.38 3.92
C PRO A 130 -3.60 11.51 5.00
N ALA A 131 -2.36 11.76 4.58
CA ALA A 131 -1.22 11.87 5.49
C ALA A 131 -1.37 12.94 6.58
N TYR A 132 -1.95 14.09 6.24
CA TYR A 132 -2.17 15.17 7.21
C TYR A 132 -3.12 14.78 8.34
N SER A 133 -4.19 14.03 8.03
CA SER A 133 -5.10 13.50 9.06
C SER A 133 -4.41 12.42 9.88
N ALA A 134 -3.61 11.56 9.22
CA ALA A 134 -2.88 10.49 9.89
C ALA A 134 -1.89 11.03 10.94
N LEU A 135 -1.19 12.11 10.62
CA LEU A 135 -0.27 12.77 11.55
C LEU A 135 -0.97 13.34 12.78
N GLN A 136 -2.13 13.98 12.61
CA GLN A 136 -2.86 14.59 13.72
C GLN A 136 -3.46 13.54 14.67
N GLU A 137 -3.83 12.38 14.13
CA GLU A 137 -4.49 11.31 14.87
C GLU A 137 -3.55 10.12 15.18
N PHE A 138 -2.23 10.32 15.05
CA PHE A 138 -1.26 9.24 15.10
C PHE A 138 -1.37 8.38 16.37
N GLU A 139 -1.52 8.99 17.54
CA GLU A 139 -1.66 8.26 18.82
C GLU A 139 -2.89 7.34 18.84
N HIS A 140 -4.04 7.82 18.34
CA HIS A 140 -5.23 6.99 18.20
C HIS A 140 -5.01 5.87 17.18
N LEU A 141 -4.33 6.16 16.07
CA LEU A 141 -4.04 5.19 15.01
C LEU A 141 -3.13 4.08 15.51
N LYS A 142 -2.09 4.41 16.27
CA LYS A 142 -1.20 3.46 16.91
C LYS A 142 -1.97 2.55 17.88
N GLN A 143 -2.87 3.12 18.68
CA GLN A 143 -3.70 2.34 19.60
C GLN A 143 -4.62 1.33 18.89
N ILE A 144 -5.23 1.71 17.75
CA ILE A 144 -6.16 0.83 17.03
C ILE A 144 -5.46 -0.14 16.08
N GLY A 145 -4.27 0.20 15.59
CA GLY A 145 -3.47 -0.64 14.69
C GLY A 145 -2.73 -1.76 15.42
N GLY A 146 -2.48 -1.60 16.72
CA GLY A 146 -1.76 -2.59 17.52
C GLY A 146 -0.37 -2.85 16.93
N GLU A 147 -0.08 -4.12 16.62
CA GLU A 147 1.21 -4.56 16.08
C GLU A 147 1.28 -4.50 14.53
N GLN A 148 0.21 -4.07 13.85
CA GLN A 148 0.20 -3.99 12.40
C GLN A 148 1.09 -2.85 11.90
N GLU A 149 1.78 -3.07 10.78
CA GLU A 149 2.56 -2.02 10.13
C GLU A 149 1.63 -0.91 9.64
N LEU A 150 1.94 0.33 10.05
CA LEU A 150 1.21 1.50 9.64
C LEU A 150 1.92 2.16 8.46
N ILE A 151 1.16 2.37 7.39
CA ILE A 151 1.61 3.03 6.17
C ILE A 151 0.77 4.29 6.00
N VAL A 152 1.40 5.40 5.63
CA VAL A 152 0.69 6.66 5.42
C VAL A 152 0.76 7.07 3.96
N GLY A 153 -0.36 7.50 3.40
CA GLY A 153 -0.46 7.90 2.00
C GLY A 153 -1.33 9.13 1.79
N GLY A 154 -1.27 9.68 0.58
CA GLY A 154 -2.10 10.80 0.16
C GLY A 154 -1.53 12.17 0.56
N PHE A 155 -1.43 13.05 -0.44
CA PHE A 155 -0.88 14.41 -0.35
C PHE A 155 0.58 14.53 0.14
N VAL A 156 1.36 13.44 0.16
CA VAL A 156 2.81 13.49 0.43
C VAL A 156 3.55 14.01 -0.79
N LYS A 157 3.83 15.33 -0.82
CA LYS A 157 4.37 16.05 -1.99
C LYS A 157 5.76 16.65 -1.78
N ASP A 158 6.24 16.72 -0.54
CA ASP A 158 7.54 17.29 -0.21
C ASP A 158 8.25 16.50 0.89
N SER A 159 9.56 16.71 1.01
CA SER A 159 10.39 15.99 1.98
C SER A 159 10.07 16.39 3.42
N LYS A 160 9.66 17.64 3.69
CA LYS A 160 9.35 18.10 5.04
C LYS A 160 8.17 17.34 5.64
N LEU A 161 7.12 17.11 4.85
CA LEU A 161 5.99 16.29 5.29
C LEU A 161 6.42 14.82 5.48
N MET A 162 7.22 14.28 4.57
CA MET A 162 7.74 12.92 4.66
C MET A 162 8.57 12.71 5.95
N GLU A 163 9.46 13.64 6.27
CA GLU A 163 10.27 13.64 7.50
C GLU A 163 9.36 13.64 8.74
N LYS A 164 8.38 14.54 8.81
CA LYS A 164 7.39 14.57 9.91
C LYS A 164 6.62 13.26 10.08
N ILE A 165 6.31 12.57 8.97
CA ILE A 165 5.66 11.25 9.03
C ILE A 165 6.60 10.19 9.59
N PHE A 166 7.90 10.25 9.31
CA PHE A 166 8.87 9.30 9.84
C PHE A 166 9.43 9.66 11.22
N GLU A 167 9.16 10.86 11.74
CA GLU A 167 9.41 11.23 13.14
C GLU A 167 8.49 10.48 14.12
N VAL A 168 7.28 10.12 13.68
CA VAL A 168 6.37 9.23 14.41
C VAL A 168 6.60 7.76 14.02
N GLU A 169 6.10 6.79 14.78
CA GLU A 169 6.31 5.35 14.51
C GLU A 169 5.44 4.82 13.37
N ILE A 170 5.63 5.38 12.17
CA ILE A 170 5.06 4.92 10.91
C ILE A 170 6.09 4.07 10.16
N SER A 171 5.66 2.89 9.72
CA SER A 171 6.54 1.91 9.06
C SER A 171 6.85 2.28 7.62
N GLY A 172 5.91 2.93 6.92
CA GLY A 172 6.11 3.31 5.53
C GLY A 172 5.23 4.44 5.02
N ILE A 173 5.59 4.96 3.85
CA ILE A 173 4.85 6.01 3.15
C ILE A 173 4.56 5.55 1.74
N THR A 174 3.32 5.69 1.26
CA THR A 174 3.06 5.62 -0.17
C THR A 174 3.01 7.03 -0.77
N THR A 175 3.65 7.20 -1.92
CA THR A 175 3.54 8.46 -2.67
C THR A 175 3.69 8.24 -4.17
N SER A 176 2.96 9.02 -4.95
CA SER A 176 3.15 9.11 -6.41
C SER A 176 4.14 10.20 -6.81
N THR A 177 4.68 10.95 -5.85
CA THR A 177 5.68 11.99 -6.09
C THR A 177 7.03 11.34 -6.32
N THR A 178 7.46 11.28 -7.58
CA THR A 178 8.67 10.55 -8.02
C THR A 178 9.94 10.99 -7.32
N ASP A 179 10.06 12.29 -7.02
CA ASP A 179 11.26 12.89 -6.45
C ASP A 179 11.51 12.42 -5.00
N LEU A 180 10.45 11.97 -4.32
CA LEU A 180 10.54 11.46 -2.94
C LEU A 180 10.92 9.98 -2.87
N TRP A 181 10.89 9.26 -3.99
CA TRP A 181 11.15 7.81 -4.00
C TRP A 181 12.61 7.43 -3.72
N GLN A 182 13.54 8.38 -3.86
CA GLN A 182 14.97 8.17 -3.60
C GLN A 182 15.34 8.41 -2.13
N PHE A 183 14.36 8.50 -1.23
CA PHE A 183 14.61 8.64 0.20
C PHE A 183 15.52 7.52 0.73
N ARG A 184 16.52 7.92 1.51
CA ARG A 184 17.41 7.04 2.25
C ARG A 184 17.41 7.54 3.69
N GLU A 185 17.16 6.64 4.64
CA GLU A 185 17.43 6.94 6.04
C GLU A 185 18.95 7.17 6.16
N GLU A 186 19.36 8.40 6.51
CA GLU A 186 20.74 8.67 6.89
C GLU A 186 21.04 7.80 8.13
N ARG A 187 22.07 6.96 8.02
CA ARG A 187 22.46 6.01 9.07
C ARG A 187 23.16 6.70 10.22
#